data_AF-A0A109JVU9-F1
#
_entry.id   AF-A0A109JVU9-F1
#
_cell.length_a   1.000
_cell.length_b   1.000
_cell.length_c   1.000
_cell.angle_alpha   90.00
_cell.angle_beta   90.00
_cell.angle_gamma   90.00
#
_symmetry.space_group_name_H-M   'P 1'
#
loop_
_entity.id
_entity.type
_entity.pdbx_description
1 polymer ?
#
loop_
_entity_poly.entity_id
_entity_poly.type
_entity_poly.pdbx_seq_one_letter_code
_entity_poly.pdbx_strand_id
1 'polypeptide(L)'
;MSDDISQLNFTAAARLYKWPSLGNLRREDRAPYMVSDGTLDECIREFMAKPANSRHLYEIRTKAQAPLISDILSPEHIVELSRLRDFL
;
A
#
# COMPACT_ATOMS: atom_id res chain seq x y z
N MET A 1 -2.13 13.66 -25.45
CA MET A 1 -1.88 13.68 -23.99
C MET A 1 -2.12 12.26 -23.54
N SER A 2 -1.04 11.47 -23.51
CA SER A 2 -1.15 10.02 -23.35
C SER A 2 -1.39 9.68 -21.88
N ASP A 3 -2.31 8.74 -21.66
CA ASP A 3 -2.71 8.19 -20.37
C ASP A 3 -1.54 7.53 -19.62
N ASP A 4 -0.70 8.32 -18.92
CA ASP A 4 0.38 7.77 -18.08
C ASP A 4 -0.15 6.92 -16.91
N ILE A 5 -1.43 7.08 -16.55
CA ILE A 5 -2.06 6.36 -15.45
C ILE A 5 -2.47 4.92 -15.86
N SER A 6 -2.64 4.67 -17.17
CA SER A 6 -2.98 3.34 -17.72
C SER A 6 -1.82 2.32 -17.66
N GLN A 7 -0.65 2.72 -17.14
CA GLN A 7 0.56 1.89 -17.10
C GLN A 7 0.84 1.24 -15.74
N LEU A 8 0.02 1.49 -14.72
CA LEU A 8 0.28 0.96 -13.38
C LEU A 8 0.02 -0.56 -13.35
N ASN A 9 1.06 -1.33 -13.08
CA ASN A 9 0.95 -2.77 -12.99
C ASN A 9 0.49 -3.20 -11.60
N PHE A 10 -0.82 -3.38 -11.45
CA PHE A 10 -1.47 -3.90 -10.25
C PHE A 10 -1.16 -5.38 -9.97
N THR A 11 -0.66 -6.12 -10.95
CA THR A 11 -0.22 -7.52 -10.78
C THR A 11 1.23 -7.63 -10.31
N ALA A 12 1.94 -6.50 -10.16
CA ALA A 12 3.31 -6.49 -9.64
C ALA A 12 3.37 -7.12 -8.25
N ALA A 13 4.44 -7.87 -7.98
CA ALA A 13 4.67 -8.46 -6.66
C ALA A 13 4.79 -7.36 -5.59
N ALA A 14 4.02 -7.51 -4.52
CA ALA A 14 3.94 -6.57 -3.42
C ALA A 14 3.70 -7.30 -2.09
N ARG A 15 3.99 -6.60 -1.01
CA ARG A 15 3.86 -7.12 0.35
C ARG A 15 3.23 -6.07 1.24
N LEU A 16 2.26 -6.47 2.05
CA LEU A 16 1.70 -5.61 3.09
C LEU A 16 2.52 -5.78 4.36
N TYR A 17 2.95 -4.67 4.93
CA TYR A 17 3.64 -4.61 6.21
C TYR A 17 2.80 -3.88 7.24
N LYS A 18 2.99 -4.26 8.50
CA LYS A 18 2.39 -3.61 9.66
C LYS A 18 3.47 -3.19 10.65
N TRP A 19 3.40 -1.94 11.08
CA TRP A 19 4.18 -1.43 12.20
C TRP A 19 3.71 -2.05 13.51
N PRO A 20 4.61 -2.53 14.38
CA PRO A 20 4.29 -2.76 15.78
C PRO A 20 3.65 -1.50 16.37
N SER A 21 2.65 -1.66 17.23
CA SER A 21 1.91 -0.52 17.77
C SER A 21 1.54 -0.70 19.24
N LEU A 22 1.38 0.43 19.94
CA LEU A 22 0.86 0.50 21.30
C LEU A 22 -0.17 1.62 21.34
N GLY A 23 -1.40 1.33 21.80
CA GLY A 23 -2.47 2.34 21.82
C GLY A 23 -2.78 2.94 20.45
N ASN A 24 -2.66 2.13 19.37
CA ASN A 24 -2.84 2.57 17.98
C ASN A 24 -1.81 3.59 17.47
N LEU A 25 -0.67 3.74 18.17
CA LEU A 25 0.47 4.54 17.70
C LEU A 25 1.57 3.63 17.19
N ARG A 26 2.25 4.03 16.10
CA ARG A 26 3.41 3.29 15.56
C ARG A 26 4.52 3.26 16.59
N ARG A 27 5.20 2.12 16.66
CA ARG A 27 6.45 1.95 17.38
C ARG A 27 7.60 2.03 16.39
N GLU A 28 8.13 3.24 16.22
CA GLU A 28 9.23 3.50 15.29
C GLU A 28 10.56 2.89 15.76
N ASP A 29 10.65 2.52 17.04
CA ASP A 29 11.76 1.76 17.62
C ASP A 29 11.80 0.29 17.14
N ARG A 30 10.81 -0.15 16.36
CA ARG A 30 10.69 -1.53 15.90
C ARG A 30 10.43 -1.60 14.40
N ALA A 31 11.03 -2.59 13.76
CA ALA A 31 10.81 -2.83 12.34
C ALA A 31 9.35 -3.29 12.06
N PRO A 32 8.75 -2.85 10.94
CA PRO A 32 7.52 -3.43 10.41
C PRO A 32 7.69 -4.92 10.13
N TYR A 33 6.62 -5.69 10.33
CA TYR A 33 6.57 -7.10 9.94
C TYR A 33 5.60 -7.30 8.79
N MET A 34 5.95 -8.24 7.91
CA MET A 34 5.08 -8.63 6.80
C MET A 34 3.83 -9.32 7.34
N VAL A 35 2.66 -8.94 6.82
CA VAL A 35 1.38 -9.56 7.15
C VAL A 35 0.81 -10.36 5.98
N SER A 36 1.15 -10.00 4.76
CA SER A 36 0.80 -10.75 3.54
C SER A 36 1.81 -10.49 2.42
N ASP A 37 1.90 -11.46 1.51
CA ASP A 37 2.70 -11.45 0.29
C ASP A 37 1.75 -11.80 -0.87
N GLY A 38 1.86 -11.07 -1.98
CA GLY A 38 0.94 -11.21 -3.11
C GLY A 38 1.21 -10.18 -4.20
N THR A 39 0.14 -9.78 -4.89
CA THR A 39 0.16 -8.70 -5.87
C THR A 39 -0.16 -7.34 -5.24
N LEU A 40 0.16 -6.26 -5.94
CA LEU A 40 -0.17 -4.89 -5.51
C LEU A 40 -1.69 -4.73 -5.30
N ASP A 41 -2.53 -5.26 -6.18
CA ASP A 41 -3.98 -5.21 -6.02
C ASP A 41 -4.47 -5.97 -4.78
N GLU A 42 -3.97 -7.19 -4.56
CA GLU A 42 -4.32 -7.97 -3.37
C GLU A 42 -3.94 -7.23 -2.09
N CYS A 43 -2.72 -6.66 -2.05
CA CYS A 43 -2.27 -5.86 -0.91
C CYS A 43 -3.14 -4.60 -0.71
N ILE A 44 -3.55 -3.91 -1.78
CA ILE A 44 -4.46 -2.76 -1.71
C ILE A 44 -5.82 -3.18 -1.14
N ARG A 45 -6.41 -4.28 -1.63
CA ARG A 45 -7.69 -4.79 -1.12
C ARG A 45 -7.60 -5.14 0.37
N GLU A 46 -6.55 -5.84 0.78
CA GLU A 46 -6.34 -6.19 2.19
C GLU A 46 -6.12 -4.97 3.09
N PHE A 47 -5.37 -3.97 2.61
CA PHE A 47 -5.20 -2.70 3.30
C PHE A 47 -6.54 -1.97 3.45
N MET A 48 -7.34 -1.90 2.38
CA MET A 48 -8.64 -1.22 2.40
C MET A 48 -9.67 -1.93 3.27
N ALA A 49 -9.54 -3.25 3.46
CA ALA A 49 -10.33 -4.00 4.44
C ALA A 49 -10.00 -3.66 5.90
N LYS A 50 -8.85 -3.01 6.19
CA LYS A 50 -8.53 -2.58 7.57
C LYS A 50 -9.39 -1.37 7.99
N PRO A 51 -9.75 -1.27 9.28
CA PRO A 51 -10.42 -0.09 9.82
C PRO A 51 -9.64 1.20 9.52
N ALA A 52 -10.33 2.24 9.06
CA ALA A 52 -9.69 3.49 8.62
C ALA A 52 -8.78 4.11 9.69
N ASN A 53 -9.19 4.07 10.96
CA ASN A 53 -8.43 4.59 12.09
C ASN A 53 -7.15 3.78 12.43
N SER A 54 -6.91 2.65 11.77
CA SER A 54 -5.73 1.80 11.97
C SER A 54 -4.86 1.65 10.73
N ARG A 55 -5.31 2.17 9.57
CA ARG A 55 -4.60 2.07 8.28
C ARG A 55 -3.25 2.76 8.31
N HIS A 56 -3.10 3.81 9.13
CA HIS A 56 -1.82 4.46 9.34
C HIS A 56 -0.77 3.52 9.93
N LEU A 57 -1.11 2.34 10.44
CA LEU A 57 -0.13 1.35 10.90
C LEU A 57 0.45 0.47 9.79
N TYR A 58 -0.02 0.62 8.56
CA TYR A 58 0.35 -0.26 7.45
C TYR A 58 1.07 0.49 6.34
N GLU A 59 1.84 -0.25 5.56
CA GLU A 59 2.49 0.20 4.34
C GLU A 59 2.54 -0.95 3.34
N ILE A 60 2.55 -0.65 2.05
CA ILE A 60 2.75 -1.66 1.00
C ILE A 60 4.14 -1.46 0.44
N ARG A 61 4.91 -2.54 0.31
CA ARG A 61 6.20 -2.55 -0.37
C ARG A 61 6.06 -3.26 -1.69
N THR A 62 6.47 -2.61 -2.77
CA THR A 62 6.38 -3.11 -4.14
C THR A 62 7.64 -2.73 -4.91
N LYS A 63 7.84 -3.31 -6.10
CA LYS A 63 8.79 -2.73 -7.04
C LYS A 63 8.30 -1.32 -7.43
N ALA A 64 9.20 -0.33 -7.39
CA ALA A 64 8.90 1.03 -7.84
C ALA A 64 8.43 1.02 -9.30
N GLN A 65 7.40 1.82 -9.61
CA GLN A 65 6.83 1.94 -10.95
C GLN A 65 6.75 3.41 -11.34
N ALA A 66 7.28 3.73 -12.53
CA ALA A 66 7.15 5.08 -13.07
C ALA A 66 5.66 5.38 -13.38
N PRO A 67 5.20 6.64 -13.23
CA PRO A 67 5.94 7.80 -12.76
C PRO A 67 5.85 8.08 -11.24
N LEU A 68 4.97 7.41 -10.48
CA LEU A 68 4.54 7.88 -9.14
C LEU A 68 4.59 6.82 -8.00
N ILE A 69 4.95 5.57 -8.28
CA ILE A 69 5.00 4.51 -7.26
C ILE A 69 6.42 4.38 -6.73
N SER A 70 6.64 4.86 -5.51
CA SER A 70 7.80 4.50 -4.71
C SER A 70 7.77 3.01 -4.33
N ASP A 71 8.92 2.49 -3.96
CA ASP A 71 9.08 1.12 -3.45
C ASP A 71 8.31 0.87 -2.15
N ILE A 72 8.09 1.93 -1.34
CA ILE A 72 7.26 1.91 -0.14
C ILE A 72 6.11 2.90 -0.32
N LEU A 73 4.87 2.42 -0.17
CA LEU A 73 3.65 3.19 -0.28
C LEU A 73 3.10 3.54 1.10
N SER A 74 2.91 4.84 1.34
CA SER A 74 2.26 5.33 2.56
C SER A 74 0.77 5.00 2.56
N PRO A 75 0.12 4.98 3.75
CA PRO A 75 -1.33 4.81 3.86
C PRO A 75 -2.15 5.71 2.93
N GLU A 76 -1.75 6.97 2.81
CA GLU A 76 -2.43 7.99 2.00
C GLU A 76 -2.30 7.66 0.51
N HIS A 77 -1.09 7.32 0.04
CA HIS A 77 -0.88 6.88 -1.33
C HIS A 77 -1.68 5.62 -1.68
N ILE A 78 -1.78 4.66 -0.74
CA ILE A 78 -2.57 3.44 -0.97
C ILE A 78 -4.06 3.76 -1.14
N VAL A 79 -4.60 4.69 -0.34
CA VAL A 79 -6.01 5.12 -0.48
C VAL A 79 -6.25 5.76 -1.85
N GLU A 80 -5.36 6.64 -2.31
CA GLU A 80 -5.52 7.26 -3.63
C GLU A 80 -5.39 6.24 -4.77
N LEU A 81 -4.46 5.28 -4.66
CA LEU A 81 -4.32 4.20 -5.63
C LEU A 81 -5.53 3.27 -5.67
N SER A 82 -6.16 3.00 -4.51
CA SER A 82 -7.40 2.21 -4.47
C SER A 82 -8.51 2.92 -5.22
N ARG A 83 -8.66 4.24 -5.05
CA ARG A 83 -9.67 5.02 -5.78
C ARG A 83 -9.42 4.96 -7.27
N LEU A 84 -8.17 5.19 -7.68
CA LEU A 84 -7.77 5.12 -9.07
C LEU A 84 -8.08 3.75 -9.70
N ARG A 85 -7.75 2.66 -8.99
CA ARG A 85 -8.05 1.30 -9.44
C ARG A 85 -9.55 1.13 -9.71
N ASP A 86 -10.41 1.65 -8.85
CA ASP A 86 -11.87 1.49 -9.00
C ASP A 86 -12.42 2.26 -10.22
N PHE A 87 -11.64 3.17 -10.82
CA PHE A 87 -11.98 3.87 -12.06
C PHE A 87 -11.48 3.20 -13.35
N LEU A 88 -10.55 2.24 -13.26
CA LEU A 88 -9.93 1.53 -14.40
C LEU A 88 -10.61 0.18 -14.66
#